data_AF-A0A317XTN2-F1
#
_entry.id   AF-A0A317XTN2-F1
#
_cell.length_a   1.000
_cell.length_b   1.000
_cell.length_c   1.000
_cell.angle_alpha   90.00
_cell.angle_beta   90.00
_cell.angle_gamma   90.00
#
_symmetry.space_group_name_H-M   'P 1'
#
loop_
_entity.id
_entity.type
_entity.pdbx_description
1 polymer ?
#
loop_
_entity_poly.entity_id
_entity_poly.type
_entity_poly.pdbx_seq_one_letter_code
_entity_poly.pdbx_strand_id
1 'polypeptide(L)'
;MVHVSLRKVDPATNQHSDAVLTESNDPAFPWTRMLEGRLVASANVARDLDGSKACFFVFTDLSIRQEGQFRLLFKLFVIGPPAAGMPASDEGGGRLVAEALTGPFTVYSPRRFPGMTESTELAKCLARQGIQVPIRNDVRRRPEQSDSTSTLNEDQRT
;
A
#
# COMPACT_ATOMS: atom_id res chain seq x y z
N MET A 1 5.55 -16.96 2.45
CA MET A 1 5.18 -15.65 3.02
C MET A 1 5.92 -14.56 2.27
N VAL A 2 5.40 -13.33 2.24
CA VAL A 2 6.11 -12.17 1.70
C VAL A 2 6.49 -11.23 2.84
N HIS A 3 7.76 -10.85 2.91
CA HIS A 3 8.25 -9.80 3.81
C HIS A 3 8.42 -8.50 3.04
N VAL A 4 8.05 -7.36 3.64
CA VAL A 4 8.25 -6.03 3.07
C VAL A 4 9.32 -5.26 3.84
N SER A 5 10.15 -4.53 3.09
CA SER A 5 11.17 -3.62 3.62
C SER A 5 11.11 -2.28 2.90
N LEU A 6 11.64 -1.23 3.54
CA LEU A 6 11.61 0.12 3.02
C LEU A 6 12.98 0.51 2.44
N ARG A 7 12.97 1.17 1.29
CA ARG A 7 14.15 1.77 0.68
C ARG A 7 13.94 3.27 0.47
N LYS A 8 14.91 4.07 0.89
CA LYS A 8 14.90 5.53 0.71
C LYS A 8 15.43 5.84 -0.68
N VAL A 9 14.72 6.68 -1.42
CA VAL A 9 15.15 7.14 -2.74
C VAL A 9 15.88 8.45 -2.55
N ASP A 10 17.10 8.52 -3.06
CA ASP A 10 17.82 9.79 -3.20
C ASP A 10 17.24 10.56 -4.39
N PRO A 11 16.62 11.74 -4.16
CA PRO A 11 16.01 12.52 -5.23
C PRO A 11 17.02 13.05 -6.25
N ALA A 12 18.31 13.16 -5.92
CA ALA A 12 19.33 13.66 -6.84
C ALA A 12 19.89 12.57 -7.76
N THR A 13 20.03 11.34 -7.26
CA THR A 13 20.73 10.26 -7.96
C THR A 13 19.82 9.10 -8.38
N ASN A 14 18.56 9.08 -7.94
CA ASN A 14 17.61 7.97 -8.07
C ASN A 14 18.16 6.63 -7.54
N GLN A 15 19.23 6.70 -6.73
CA GLN A 15 19.75 5.55 -5.99
C GLN A 15 18.82 5.25 -4.82
N HIS A 16 18.89 4.00 -4.35
CA HIS A 16 18.10 3.56 -3.22
C HIS A 16 18.96 2.85 -2.18
N SER A 17 18.81 3.26 -0.93
CA SER A 17 19.45 2.64 0.23
C SER A 17 18.42 2.02 1.15
N ASP A 18 18.81 0.98 1.88
CA ASP A 18 17.92 0.35 2.86
C ASP A 18 17.62 1.35 3.98
N ALA A 19 16.32 1.50 4.28
CA ALA A 19 15.80 2.54 5.14
C ALA A 19 15.30 1.94 6.46
N VAL A 20 16.27 1.54 7.29
CA VAL A 20 16.01 0.69 8.45
C VAL A 20 15.72 1.50 9.72
N LEU A 21 16.58 2.47 10.04
CA LEU A 21 16.53 3.22 11.30
C LEU A 21 16.54 4.73 11.06
N THR A 22 15.84 5.46 11.91
CA THR A 22 15.88 6.93 12.00
C THR A 22 16.11 7.35 13.45
N GLU A 23 16.69 8.53 13.64
CA GLU A 23 16.82 9.13 14.97
C GLU A 23 15.44 9.40 15.59
N SER A 24 15.37 9.21 16.89
CA SER A 24 14.18 9.37 17.73
C SER A 24 14.46 10.44 18.78
N ASN A 25 13.41 11.18 19.17
CA ASN A 25 13.50 12.20 20.23
C ASN A 25 13.55 11.59 21.65
N ASP A 26 13.40 10.27 21.78
CA ASP A 26 13.50 9.58 23.06
C ASP A 26 14.99 9.28 23.38
N PRO A 27 15.58 9.91 24.41
CA PRO A 27 16.98 9.67 24.76
C PRO A 27 17.25 8.25 25.25
N ALA A 28 16.24 7.50 25.70
CA ALA A 28 16.38 6.09 26.06
C ALA A 28 16.40 5.16 24.83
N PHE A 29 15.76 5.59 23.74
CA PHE A 29 15.70 4.86 22.46
C PHE A 29 16.05 5.80 21.31
N PRO A 30 17.33 6.13 21.13
CA PRO A 30 17.76 7.16 20.17
C PRO A 30 17.53 6.77 18.71
N TRP A 31 17.24 5.50 18.42
CA TRP A 31 16.89 5.03 17.08
C TRP A 31 15.57 4.27 17.09
N THR A 32 14.76 4.52 16.07
CA THR A 32 13.51 3.79 15.83
C THR A 32 13.43 3.30 14.40
N ARG A 33 12.63 2.25 14.16
CA ARG A 33 12.38 1.73 12.82
C ARG A 33 11.53 2.72 12.03
N MET A 34 11.90 2.92 10.78
CA MET A 34 11.17 3.86 9.93
C MET A 34 9.89 3.26 9.35
N LEU A 35 9.92 1.97 8.98
CA LEU A 35 8.75 1.20 8.54
C LEU A 35 8.19 0.38 9.71
N GLU A 36 6.89 0.49 9.92
CA GLU A 36 6.16 -0.12 11.02
C GLU A 36 4.85 -0.77 10.57
N GLY A 37 4.21 -1.49 11.49
CA GLY A 37 2.99 -2.26 11.25
C GLY A 37 3.28 -3.72 10.96
N ARG A 38 2.44 -4.34 10.13
CA ARG A 38 2.54 -5.75 9.75
C ARG A 38 3.42 -5.90 8.50
N LEU A 39 4.71 -6.18 8.72
CA LEU A 39 5.71 -6.29 7.65
C LEU A 39 5.76 -7.65 6.94
N VAL A 40 4.88 -8.59 7.32
CA VAL A 40 4.80 -9.92 6.72
C VAL A 40 3.36 -10.23 6.34
N ALA A 41 3.17 -10.72 5.11
CA ALA A 41 1.88 -11.17 4.61
C ALA A 41 1.92 -12.66 4.22
N SER A 42 0.84 -13.36 4.54
CA SER A 42 0.56 -14.71 4.04
C SER A 42 -0.20 -14.65 2.72
N ALA A 43 -0.15 -15.76 1.98
CA ALA A 43 -0.85 -15.92 0.72
C ALA A 43 -2.36 -16.00 0.93
N ASN A 44 -3.12 -15.27 0.11
CA ASN A 44 -4.57 -15.36 0.02
C ASN A 44 -4.94 -15.73 -1.42
N VAL A 45 -5.68 -16.82 -1.61
CA VAL A 45 -6.17 -17.20 -2.94
C VAL A 45 -7.51 -16.51 -3.16
N ALA A 46 -7.59 -15.68 -4.20
CA ALA A 46 -8.80 -14.96 -4.58
C ALA A 46 -8.89 -14.83 -6.10
N ARG A 47 -10.04 -14.36 -6.58
CA ARG A 47 -10.25 -14.01 -7.97
C ARG A 47 -9.82 -12.56 -8.22
N ASP A 48 -9.11 -12.34 -9.32
CA ASP A 48 -8.76 -11.00 -9.81
C ASP A 48 -9.97 -10.36 -10.53
N LEU A 49 -9.79 -9.14 -11.03
CA LEU A 49 -10.82 -8.35 -11.73
C LEU A 49 -11.34 -9.01 -13.01
N ASP A 50 -10.52 -9.82 -13.66
CA ASP A 50 -10.90 -10.62 -14.84
C ASP A 50 -11.58 -11.96 -14.47
N GLY A 51 -11.73 -12.24 -13.17
CA GLY A 51 -12.31 -13.47 -12.64
C GLY A 51 -11.34 -14.65 -12.53
N SER A 52 -10.09 -14.51 -13.00
CA SER A 52 -9.06 -15.53 -12.89
C SER A 52 -8.61 -15.70 -11.44
N LYS A 53 -8.19 -16.92 -11.04
CA LYS A 53 -7.68 -17.17 -9.69
C LYS A 53 -6.21 -16.73 -9.61
N ALA A 54 -5.89 -15.93 -8.60
CA ALA A 54 -4.53 -15.51 -8.31
C ALA A 54 -4.20 -15.62 -6.82
N CYS A 55 -2.90 -15.50 -6.50
CA CYS A 55 -2.38 -15.52 -5.15
C CYS A 55 -1.97 -14.10 -4.74
N PHE A 56 -2.66 -13.54 -3.75
CA PHE A 56 -2.46 -12.17 -3.28
C PHE A 56 -1.79 -12.14 -1.90
N PHE A 57 -0.82 -11.25 -1.75
CA PHE A 57 -0.19 -10.91 -0.48
C PHE A 57 -0.58 -9.48 -0.14
N VAL A 58 -1.39 -9.30 0.90
CA VAL A 58 -2.04 -8.01 1.18
C VAL A 58 -1.47 -7.39 2.46
N PHE A 59 -1.04 -6.14 2.36
CA PHE A 59 -0.49 -5.36 3.45
C PHE A 59 -1.44 -4.20 3.75
N THR A 60 -2.23 -4.32 4.83
CA THR A 60 -3.24 -3.33 5.22
C THR A 60 -2.82 -2.45 6.39
N ASP A 61 -1.67 -2.75 6.98
CA ASP A 61 -1.12 -2.07 8.14
C ASP A 61 0.37 -1.82 7.89
N LEU A 62 0.67 -0.75 7.16
CA LEU A 62 2.02 -0.24 6.96
C LEU A 62 2.03 1.25 7.28
N SER A 63 2.99 1.66 8.11
CA SER A 63 3.20 3.05 8.48
C SER A 63 4.66 3.43 8.32
N ILE A 64 4.92 4.68 7.93
CA ILE A 64 6.26 5.23 7.75
C ILE A 64 6.39 6.52 8.56
N ARG A 65 7.41 6.57 9.43
CA ARG A 65 7.58 7.68 10.39
C ARG A 65 8.12 8.97 9.78
N GLN A 66 8.87 8.90 8.69
CA GLN A 66 9.58 10.05 8.11
C GLN A 66 9.00 10.43 6.75
N GLU A 67 8.80 11.73 6.51
CA GLU A 67 8.47 12.23 5.18
C GLU A 67 9.64 12.04 4.21
N GLY A 68 9.33 11.83 2.93
CA GLY A 68 10.33 11.59 1.90
C GLY A 68 9.83 10.74 0.75
N GLN A 69 10.75 10.41 -0.16
CA GLN A 69 10.49 9.48 -1.26
C GLN A 69 11.05 8.10 -0.94
N PHE A 70 10.21 7.08 -1.13
CA PHE A 70 10.54 5.72 -0.77
C PHE A 70 10.05 4.73 -1.82
N ARG A 71 10.57 3.51 -1.73
CA ARG A 71 10.07 2.31 -2.42
C ARG A 71 9.91 1.19 -1.41
N LEU A 72 8.92 0.32 -1.63
CA LEU A 72 8.78 -0.92 -0.88
C LEU A 72 9.45 -2.04 -1.66
N LEU A 73 10.28 -2.83 -0.98
CA LEU A 73 10.86 -4.06 -1.49
C LEU A 73 10.15 -5.24 -0.84
N PHE A 74 9.49 -6.05 -1.66
CA PHE A 74 8.83 -7.29 -1.28
C PHE A 74 9.74 -8.47 -1.57
N LYS A 75 9.91 -9.35 -0.59
CA LYS A 75 10.71 -10.58 -0.69
C LYS A 75 9.83 -11.78 -0.41
N LEU A 76 9.71 -12.68 -1.38
CA LEU A 76 8.92 -13.91 -1.26
C LEU A 76 9.80 -15.04 -0.70
N PHE A 77 9.40 -15.56 0.45
CA PHE A 77 10.03 -16.70 1.10
C PHE A 77 9.13 -17.93 1.03
N VAL A 78 9.70 -19.06 0.62
CA VAL A 78 9.08 -20.38 0.72
C VAL A 78 9.57 -21.03 2.00
N ILE A 79 8.63 -21.35 2.89
CA ILE A 79 8.89 -22.06 4.14
C ILE A 79 8.33 -23.47 3.96
N GLY A 80 9.17 -24.48 4.10
CA GLY A 80 8.80 -25.88 3.96
C GLY A 80 10.05 -26.77 4.00
N PRO A 81 9.86 -28.09 4.12
CA PRO A 81 10.97 -29.03 4.05
C PRO A 81 11.70 -28.86 2.71
N PRO A 82 13.03 -29.07 2.67
CA PRO A 82 13.78 -29.04 1.43
C PRO A 82 13.13 -30.00 0.43
N ALA A 83 12.95 -29.55 -0.82
CA ALA A 83 12.50 -30.43 -1.88
C ALA A 83 13.47 -31.62 -1.99
N ALA A 84 12.94 -32.83 -2.17
CA ALA A 84 13.75 -34.04 -2.28
C ALA A 84 14.88 -33.85 -3.32
N GLY A 85 16.14 -33.95 -2.88
CA GLY A 85 17.32 -33.79 -3.73
C GLY A 85 18.00 -32.42 -3.69
N MET A 86 17.51 -31.46 -2.90
CA MET A 86 18.20 -30.19 -2.67
C MET A 86 18.85 -30.16 -1.28
N PRO A 87 20.06 -29.59 -1.13
CA PRO A 87 20.68 -29.46 0.18
C PRO A 87 19.74 -28.68 1.10
N ALA A 88 19.51 -29.22 2.29
CA ALA A 88 18.85 -28.48 3.36
C ALA A 88 19.63 -27.18 3.57
N SER A 89 18.95 -26.04 3.53
CA SER A 89 19.55 -24.84 4.11
C SER A 89 19.73 -25.13 5.60
N ASP A 90 20.98 -25.04 6.09
CA ASP A 90 21.38 -25.40 7.47
C ASP A 90 20.68 -24.59 8.56
N GLU A 91 19.92 -23.57 8.19
CA GLU A 91 19.06 -22.83 9.10
C GLU A 91 17.60 -23.06 8.69
N GLY A 92 16.74 -23.40 9.65
CA GLY A 92 15.28 -23.55 9.48
C GLY A 92 14.53 -22.28 9.05
N GLY A 93 15.22 -21.35 8.38
CA GLY A 93 14.69 -20.16 7.74
C GLY A 93 14.20 -20.44 6.32
N GLY A 94 13.13 -19.76 5.92
CA GLY A 94 12.57 -19.90 4.57
C GLY A 94 13.55 -19.47 3.47
N ARG A 95 13.43 -20.08 2.30
CA ARG A 95 14.24 -19.76 1.11
C ARG A 95 13.66 -18.57 0.36
N LEU A 96 14.48 -17.56 0.07
CA LEU A 96 14.12 -16.46 -0.83
C LEU A 96 13.98 -16.98 -2.26
N VAL A 97 12.85 -16.73 -2.91
CA VAL A 97 12.58 -17.21 -4.28
C VAL A 97 12.28 -16.10 -5.28
N ALA A 98 11.83 -14.93 -4.82
CA ALA A 98 11.56 -13.79 -5.67
C ALA A 98 11.62 -12.48 -4.89
N GLU A 99 11.93 -11.40 -5.59
CA GLU A 99 11.90 -10.04 -5.07
C GLU A 99 11.17 -9.11 -6.04
N ALA A 100 10.46 -8.11 -5.52
CA ALA A 100 9.78 -7.10 -6.31
C ALA A 100 9.89 -5.74 -5.64
N LEU A 101 10.25 -4.72 -6.41
CA LEU A 101 10.38 -3.33 -5.95
C LEU A 101 9.25 -2.48 -6.53
N THR A 102 8.63 -1.64 -5.71
CA THR A 102 7.60 -0.72 -6.19
C THR A 102 8.18 0.42 -7.03
N GLY A 103 7.29 1.13 -7.73
CA GLY A 103 7.53 2.51 -8.10
C GLY A 103 7.76 3.39 -6.86
N PRO A 104 8.41 4.56 -7.03
CA PRO A 104 8.59 5.51 -5.93
C PRO A 104 7.24 6.08 -5.48
N PHE A 105 7.09 6.30 -4.18
CA PHE A 105 5.94 6.99 -3.59
C PHE A 105 6.42 8.00 -2.55
N THR A 106 5.56 8.99 -2.27
CA THR A 106 5.87 10.08 -1.34
C THR A 106 5.13 9.88 -0.03
N VAL A 107 5.88 9.94 1.08
CA VAL A 107 5.33 10.09 2.43
C VAL A 107 5.30 11.58 2.73
N TYR A 108 4.11 12.12 2.97
CA TYR A 108 3.87 13.54 3.21
C TYR A 108 3.88 13.84 4.71
N SER A 109 4.34 15.04 5.08
CA SER A 109 4.00 15.60 6.40
C SER A 109 2.49 15.82 6.52
N PRO A 110 1.95 15.86 7.75
CA PRO A 110 0.51 16.06 7.99
C PRO A 110 -0.08 17.30 7.29
N ARG A 111 0.71 18.37 7.13
CA ARG A 111 0.27 19.62 6.47
C ARG A 111 0.21 19.52 4.95
N ARG A 112 1.01 18.65 4.33
CA ARG A 112 1.10 18.47 2.87
C ARG A 112 0.35 17.24 2.38
N PHE A 113 -0.26 16.48 3.28
CA PHE A 113 -0.95 15.25 2.95
C PHE A 113 -2.19 15.55 2.09
N PRO A 114 -2.29 15.02 0.85
CA PRO A 114 -3.39 15.32 -0.07
C PRO A 114 -4.73 14.68 0.36
N GLY A 115 -4.72 13.87 1.41
CA GLY A 115 -5.86 13.07 1.83
C GLY A 115 -5.78 11.63 1.32
N MET A 116 -6.67 10.79 1.84
CA MET A 116 -6.81 9.40 1.41
C MET A 116 -7.68 9.33 0.16
N THR A 117 -7.27 8.53 -0.82
CA THR A 117 -8.09 8.23 -2.01
C THR A 117 -9.18 7.20 -1.70
N GLU A 118 -10.15 7.04 -2.60
CA GLU A 118 -11.05 5.90 -2.54
C GLU A 118 -10.29 4.58 -2.73
N SER A 119 -10.90 3.50 -2.24
CA SER A 119 -10.37 2.15 -2.47
C SER A 119 -10.42 1.81 -3.95
N THR A 120 -9.36 1.15 -4.46
CA THR A 120 -9.32 0.68 -5.85
C THR A 120 -10.34 -0.43 -6.09
N GLU A 121 -10.69 -0.65 -7.36
CA GLU A 121 -11.58 -1.75 -7.74
C GLU A 121 -11.03 -3.12 -7.30
N LEU A 122 -9.71 -3.32 -7.37
CA LEU A 122 -9.06 -4.53 -6.87
C LEU A 122 -9.25 -4.67 -5.35
N ALA A 123 -9.04 -3.61 -4.57
CA ALA A 123 -9.27 -3.63 -3.12
C ALA A 123 -10.71 -3.99 -2.77
N LYS A 124 -11.70 -3.37 -3.45
CA LYS A 124 -13.12 -3.68 -3.30
C LYS A 124 -13.44 -5.14 -3.70
N CYS A 125 -12.81 -5.65 -4.77
CA CYS A 125 -12.96 -7.03 -5.22
C CYS A 125 -12.43 -8.05 -4.19
N LEU A 126 -11.24 -7.81 -3.63
CA LEU A 126 -10.65 -8.68 -2.60
C LEU A 126 -11.46 -8.64 -1.30
N ALA A 127 -11.95 -7.46 -0.90
CA ALA A 127 -12.78 -7.32 0.29
C ALA A 127 -14.10 -8.10 0.18
N ARG A 128 -14.76 -8.07 -0.99
CA ARG A 128 -15.96 -8.88 -1.26
C ARG A 128 -15.72 -10.38 -1.16
N GLN A 129 -14.48 -10.83 -1.30
CA GLN A 129 -14.08 -12.23 -1.17
C GLN A 129 -13.61 -12.61 0.24
N GLY A 130 -13.77 -11.70 1.22
CA GLY A 130 -13.47 -11.95 2.64
C GLY A 130 -12.04 -11.56 3.06
N ILE A 131 -11.19 -11.09 2.15
CA ILE A 131 -9.87 -10.57 2.50
C ILE A 131 -10.06 -9.25 3.24
N GLN A 132 -9.47 -9.13 4.43
CA GLN A 132 -9.63 -7.98 5.31
C GLN A 132 -8.91 -6.74 4.77
N VAL A 133 -9.54 -6.01 3.85
CA VAL A 133 -9.06 -4.75 3.27
C VAL A 133 -9.99 -3.61 3.69
N PRO A 134 -9.48 -2.51 4.26
CA PRO A 134 -10.29 -1.33 4.56
C PRO A 134 -10.90 -0.75 3.28
N ILE A 135 -12.22 -0.62 3.23
CA ILE A 135 -12.93 -0.01 2.10
C ILE A 135 -13.36 1.42 2.44
N ARG A 136 -12.95 2.36 1.59
CA ARG A 136 -13.31 3.76 1.63
C ARG A 136 -14.01 4.14 0.32
N ASN A 137 -15.26 4.54 0.42
CA ASN A 137 -16.01 5.12 -0.71
C ASN A 137 -15.91 6.65 -0.61
N ASP A 138 -15.39 7.31 -1.64
CA ASP A 138 -15.38 8.78 -1.67
C ASP A 138 -16.74 9.28 -2.16
N VAL A 139 -17.50 9.93 -1.27
CA VAL A 139 -18.85 10.45 -1.55
C VAL A 139 -18.79 11.90 -2.05
N ARG A 140 -17.60 12.48 -2.25
CA ARG A 140 -17.45 13.88 -2.70
C ARG A 140 -17.66 14.03 -4.22
N ARG A 141 -18.79 13.58 -4.75
CA ARG A 141 -19.39 14.23 -5.92
C ARG A 141 -20.16 15.45 -5.41
N ARG A 142 -19.53 16.61 -5.42
CA ARG A 142 -20.26 17.88 -5.31
C ARG A 142 -21.19 17.95 -6.53
N PRO A 143 -22.51 18.06 -6.39
CA PRO A 143 -23.36 18.35 -7.53
C PRO A 143 -22.95 19.72 -8.06
N GLU A 144 -22.49 19.80 -9.30
CA GLU A 144 -22.51 21.07 -10.02
C GLU A 144 -23.97 21.51 -10.08
N GLN A 145 -24.28 22.54 -9.30
CA GLN A 145 -25.58 23.17 -9.28
C GLN A 145 -25.68 23.91 -10.62
N SER A 146 -26.26 23.25 -11.63
CA SER A 146 -26.65 23.88 -12.87
C SER A 146 -27.63 24.99 -12.53
N ASP A 147 -27.20 26.23 -12.76
CA ASP A 147 -28.00 27.43 -12.59
C ASP A 147 -29.15 27.40 -13.61
N SER A 148 -30.35 27.08 -13.13
CA SER A 148 -31.58 27.13 -13.91
C SER A 148 -32.61 27.94 -13.13
N THR A 149 -32.47 29.27 -13.17
CA THR A 149 -33.53 30.21 -12.78
C THR A 149 -34.42 30.51 -13.98
N SER A 150 -35.47 29.68 -14.08
CA SER A 150 -36.86 29.98 -14.45
C SER A 150 -37.18 31.21 -15.31
N THR A 151 -37.65 30.94 -16.52
CA THR A 151 -38.70 31.67 -17.26
C THR A 151 -39.98 31.86 -16.42
N LEU A 152 -40.39 33.12 -16.22
CA LEU A 152 -41.73 33.62 -15.84
C LEU A 152 -41.77 35.08 -16.39
N ASN A 153 -42.72 35.61 -17.16
CA ASN A 153 -44.06 35.24 -17.62
C ASN A 153 -44.31 36.02 -18.94
N GLU A 154 -44.94 35.37 -19.92
CA GLU A 154 -45.76 36.06 -20.92
C GLU A 154 -47.22 36.06 -20.45
N ASP A 155 -47.99 37.01 -20.99
CA ASP A 155 -49.45 37.19 -20.95
C ASP A 155 -50.07 37.98 -19.78
N GLN A 156 -50.29 39.29 -20.02
CA GLN A 156 -51.65 39.72 -20.36
C GLN A 156 -51.72 41.10 -21.03
N ARG A 157 -52.34 41.06 -22.20
CA ARG A 157 -52.82 42.11 -23.10
C ARG A 157 -53.93 42.92 -22.44
N THR A 158 -53.92 44.24 -22.63
CA THR A 158 -55.01 45.13 -23.11
C THR A 158 -54.83 46.54 -22.55
#